data_AF-A0A9D8JPC7-F1
#
_entry.id   AF-A0A9D8JPC7-F1
#
_cell.length_a   1.000
_cell.length_b   1.000
_cell.length_c   1.000
_cell.angle_alpha   90.00
_cell.angle_beta   90.00
_cell.angle_gamma   90.00
#
_symmetry.space_group_name_H-M   'P 1'
#
loop_
_entity.id
_entity.type
_entity.pdbx_description
1 polymer ?
#
loop_
_entity_poly.entity_id
_entity_poly.type
_entity_poly.pdbx_seq_one_letter_code
_entity_poly.pdbx_strand_id
1 'polypeptide(L)' 'MVEDEEFKKIKKAHAELSSQLDELEKKPYLTPQDEMEIKIIKKKKLAYKDEMEKILRKHR' A
#
# COMPACT_ATOMS: atom_id res chain seq x y z
N MET A 1 -0.67 -15.27 -17.54
CA MET A 1 0.69 -14.95 -17.03
C MET A 1 0.85 -13.46 -16.69
N VAL A 2 0.18 -12.53 -17.39
CA VAL A 2 0.26 -11.08 -17.11
C VAL A 2 -0.39 -10.69 -15.76
N GLU A 3 -1.50 -11.33 -15.38
CA GLU A 3 -2.20 -11.07 -14.11
C GLU A 3 -1.37 -11.42 -12.87
N ASP A 4 -0.50 -12.44 -12.97
CA ASP A 4 0.43 -12.82 -11.91
C ASP A 4 1.53 -11.75 -11.70
N GLU A 5 1.98 -11.13 -12.79
CA GLU A 5 2.97 -10.05 -12.74
C GLU A 5 2.37 -8.75 -12.22
N GLU A 6 1.15 -8.41 -12.64
CA GLU A 6 0.42 -7.23 -12.17
C GLU A 6 0.10 -7.35 -10.68
N PHE A 7 -0.39 -8.52 -10.25
CA PHE A 7 -0.61 -8.82 -8.85
C PHE A 7 0.68 -8.78 -8.04
N LYS A 8 1.79 -9.34 -8.55
CA LYS A 8 3.11 -9.25 -7.89
C LYS A 8 3.59 -7.82 -7.75
N LYS A 9 3.42 -6.98 -8.78
CA LYS A 9 3.78 -5.55 -8.73
C LYS A 9 2.97 -4.82 -7.68
N ILE A 10 1.65 -4.98 -7.67
CA ILE A 10 0.76 -4.35 -6.69
C ILE A 10 1.08 -4.84 -5.27
N LYS A 11 1.37 -6.13 -5.10
CA LYS A 11 1.77 -6.73 -3.82
C LYS A 11 3.09 -6.17 -3.31
N LYS A 12 4.07 -6.00 -4.21
CA LYS A 12 5.36 -5.40 -3.86
C LYS A 12 5.20 -3.94 -3.45
N ALA A 13 4.45 -3.15 -4.24
CA ALA A 13 4.15 -1.75 -3.91
C ALA A 13 3.39 -1.60 -2.58
N HIS A 14 2.43 -2.47 -2.31
CA HIS A 14 1.71 -2.50 -1.02
C HIS A 14 2.64 -2.82 0.16
N ALA A 15 3.58 -3.76 -0.02
CA ALA A 15 4.57 -4.11 1.01
C ALA A 15 5.56 -2.96 1.28
N GLU A 16 6.03 -2.27 0.24
CA GLU A 16 6.90 -1.10 0.37
C GLU A 16 6.20 0.04 1.10
N LEU A 17 4.95 0.35 0.73
CA LEU A 17 4.15 1.34 1.44
C LEU A 17 3.89 0.95 2.89
N SER A 18 3.75 -0.34 3.18
CA SER A 18 3.56 -0.80 4.55
C SER A 18 4.82 -0.64 5.39
N SER A 19 6.01 -0.82 4.80
CA SER A 19 7.28 -0.55 5.51
C SER A 19 7.46 0.94 5.75
N GLN A 20 7.21 1.79 4.75
CA GLN A 20 7.28 3.25 4.91
C GLN A 20 6.30 3.74 5.98
N LEU A 21 5.09 3.19 6.02
CA LEU A 21 4.12 3.51 7.07
C LEU A 21 4.66 3.11 8.46
N ASP A 22 5.22 1.92 8.60
CA ASP A 22 5.76 1.41 9.87
C ASP A 22 6.94 2.26 10.36
N GLU A 23 7.83 2.66 9.45
CA GLU A 23 8.95 3.56 9.76
C GLU A 23 8.47 4.94 10.22
N LEU A 24 7.43 5.48 9.58
CA LEU A 24 6.82 6.74 9.99
C LEU A 24 6.12 6.59 11.34
N GLU A 25 5.26 5.58 11.53
CA GLU A 25 4.53 5.33 12.78
C GLU A 25 5.46 4.96 13.95
N LYS A 26 6.67 4.43 13.68
CA LYS A 26 7.70 4.20 14.70
C LYS A 26 8.40 5.47 15.17
N LYS A 27 8.32 6.57 14.42
CA LYS A 27 8.95 7.82 14.88
C LYS A 27 8.23 8.29 16.16
N PRO A 28 8.96 8.58 17.25
CA PRO A 28 8.37 9.04 18.50
C PRO A 28 7.72 10.43 18.36
N TYR A 29 8.13 11.21 17.36
CA TYR A 29 7.54 12.50 17.02
C TYR A 29 7.22 12.54 15.53
N LEU A 30 5.92 12.54 15.22
CA LEU A 30 5.41 12.76 13.87
C LEU A 30 5.25 14.25 13.65
N THR A 31 5.90 14.77 12.62
CA THR A 31 5.62 16.14 12.17
C THR A 31 4.26 16.17 11.44
N PRO A 32 3.61 17.34 11.32
CA PRO A 32 2.42 17.47 10.48
C PRO A 32 2.62 16.98 9.04
N GLN A 33 3.86 17.07 8.51
CA GLN A 33 4.24 16.45 7.25
C GLN A 33 4.17 14.92 7.33
N ASP A 34 4.75 14.29 8.35
CA ASP A 34 4.72 12.83 8.52
C ASP A 34 3.26 12.33 8.71
N GLU A 35 2.41 13.04 9.46
CA GLU A 35 1.00 12.69 9.59
C GLU A 35 0.24 12.74 8.25
N MET A 36 0.58 13.72 7.42
CA MET A 36 0.02 13.85 6.07
C MET A 36 0.49 12.72 5.16
N GLU A 37 1.79 12.37 5.21
CA GLU A 37 2.38 11.22 4.52
C GLU A 37 1.71 9.91 4.97
N ILE A 38 1.54 9.68 6.28
CA ILE A 38 0.83 8.51 6.82
C ILE A 38 -0.59 8.42 6.26
N LYS A 39 -1.34 9.53 6.22
CA LYS A 39 -2.69 9.56 5.64
C LYS A 39 -2.68 9.23 4.16
N ILE A 40 -1.72 9.77 3.41
CA ILE A 40 -1.55 9.48 1.97
C ILE A 40 -1.20 8.01 1.76
N ILE A 41 -0.25 7.47 2.53
CA ILE A 41 0.18 6.07 2.46
C ILE A 41 -0.99 5.13 2.81
N LYS A 42 -1.75 5.42 3.88
CA LYS A 42 -2.96 4.65 4.23
C LYS A 42 -3.98 4.64 3.09
N LYS A 43 -4.25 5.78 2.45
CA LYS A 43 -5.10 5.85 1.25
C LYS A 43 -4.56 5.04 0.09
N LYS A 44 -3.25 5.15 -0.21
CA LYS A 44 -2.61 4.36 -1.28
C LYS A 44 -2.69 2.86 -1.00
N LYS A 45 -2.43 2.41 0.24
CA LYS A 45 -2.59 1.01 0.64
C LYS A 45 -4.01 0.52 0.43
N LEU A 46 -5.02 1.33 0.75
CA LEU A 46 -6.42 0.99 0.49
C LEU A 46 -6.66 0.80 -1.01
N ALA A 47 -6.24 1.75 -1.85
CA ALA A 47 -6.38 1.64 -3.30
C ALA A 47 -5.67 0.40 -3.88
N TYR A 48 -4.47 0.07 -3.41
CA TYR A 48 -3.78 -1.16 -3.84
C TYR A 48 -4.49 -2.43 -3.38
N LYS A 49 -5.12 -2.41 -2.19
CA LYS A 49 -5.95 -3.53 -1.73
C LYS A 49 -7.18 -3.70 -2.61
N ASP A 50 -7.86 -2.61 -2.96
CA ASP A 50 -9.00 -2.62 -3.89
C ASP A 50 -8.60 -3.17 -5.28
N GLU A 51 -7.42 -2.79 -5.79
CA GLU A 51 -6.87 -3.31 -7.04
C GLU A 51 -6.58 -4.82 -6.94
N MET A 52 -5.97 -5.29 -5.84
CA MET A 52 -5.78 -6.72 -5.60
C MET A 52 -7.11 -7.49 -5.57
N GLU A 53 -8.11 -6.94 -4.87
CA GLU A 53 -9.43 -7.58 -4.77
C GLU A 53 -10.14 -7.63 -6.13
N LYS A 54 -9.98 -6.61 -6.97
CA LYS A 54 -10.49 -6.65 -8.36
C LYS A 54 -9.86 -7.76 -9.17
N ILE A 55 -8.52 -7.90 -9.11
CA ILE A 55 -7.80 -8.96 -9.83
C ILE A 55 -8.26 -10.34 -9.33
N LEU A 56 -8.36 -10.52 -8.00
CA LEU A 56 -8.86 -11.75 -7.38
C LEU A 56 -10.30 -12.08 -7.78
N ARG A 57 -11.18 -11.07 -7.84
CA ARG A 57 -12.57 -11.24 -8.32
C ARG A 57 -12.63 -11.64 -9.78
N LYS A 58 -11.73 -11.12 -10.62
CA LYS A 58 -11.68 -11.43 -12.06
C LYS A 58 -11.26 -12.89 -12.32
N HIS A 59 -10.54 -13.48 -11.37
CA HIS A 59 -10.08 -14.87 -11.38
C HIS A 59 -11.07 -15.88 -10.78
N ARG A 60 -12.25 -15.45 -10.32
CA ARG A 60 -13.28 -16.30 -9.71
C ARG A 60 -14.44 -16.54 -10.68
#